data_AF-A0A1I6LZY6-F1
#
_entry.id   AF-A0A1I6LZY6-F1
#
_cell.length_a   1.000
_cell.length_b   1.000
_cell.length_c   1.000
_cell.angle_alpha   90.00
_cell.angle_beta   90.00
_cell.angle_gamma   90.00
#
_symmetry.space_group_name_H-M   'P 1'
#
loop_
_entity.id
_entity.type
_entity.pdbx_description
1 polymer ?
#
loop_
_entity_poly.entity_id
_entity_poly.type
_entity_poly.pdbx_seq_one_letter_code
_entity_poly.pdbx_strand_id
1 'polypeptide(L)'
;MPGGERRYSGRVIIALFRRRLREGVTFEEFIDAWQADEGFGVPARVFDAVSVDDPREVLSVGFVGIDAADLTTDAERVDAQEAVRHTRIDEVVESTVLHAFYDLRAEHDFSAEPRAVGLASAESLLAALRPRA
;
A
#
# COMPACT_ATOMS: atom_id res chain seq x y z
N MET A 1 -20.57 -2.72 -28.71
CA MET A 1 -19.16 -3.14 -28.86
C MET A 1 -18.57 -3.26 -27.45
N PRO A 2 -18.08 -4.44 -27.05
CA PRO A 2 -17.72 -4.73 -25.67
C PRO A 2 -16.30 -4.22 -25.33
N GLY A 3 -16.15 -3.81 -24.07
CA GLY A 3 -14.91 -3.91 -23.28
C GLY A 3 -13.65 -3.27 -23.85
N GLY A 4 -13.49 -1.95 -23.68
CA GLY A 4 -12.17 -1.34 -23.76
C GLY A 4 -11.32 -1.84 -22.61
N GLU A 5 -10.44 -2.80 -22.89
CA GLU A 5 -9.33 -3.16 -21.99
C GLU A 5 -8.51 -1.90 -21.73
N ARG A 6 -8.71 -1.29 -20.57
CA ARG A 6 -7.77 -0.30 -20.05
C ARG A 6 -6.46 -1.04 -19.79
N ARG A 7 -5.55 -0.94 -20.75
CA ARG A 7 -4.14 -1.33 -20.56
C ARG A 7 -3.58 -0.42 -19.47
N TYR A 8 -3.44 -0.95 -18.26
CA TYR A 8 -2.75 -0.29 -17.17
C TYR A 8 -1.35 0.14 -17.64
N SER A 9 -1.04 1.43 -17.48
CA SER A 9 0.18 2.07 -17.97
C SER A 9 1.44 1.75 -17.14
N GLY A 10 1.38 0.77 -16.23
CA GLY A 10 2.48 0.41 -15.34
C GLY A 10 2.75 1.43 -14.22
N ARG A 11 1.80 2.33 -13.93
CA ARG A 11 1.92 3.28 -12.82
C ARG A 11 1.55 2.62 -11.49
N VAL A 12 2.30 2.97 -10.46
CA VAL A 12 2.15 2.43 -9.11
C VAL A 12 1.96 3.60 -8.15
N ILE A 13 0.88 3.55 -7.37
CA ILE A 13 0.67 4.46 -6.26
C ILE A 13 1.25 3.86 -4.99
N ILE A 14 2.01 4.68 -4.27
CA ILE A 14 2.50 4.38 -2.93
C ILE A 14 1.51 4.99 -1.93
N ALA A 15 0.88 4.16 -1.12
CA ALA A 15 0.06 4.57 0.02
C ALA A 15 0.88 4.47 1.30
N LEU A 16 1.02 5.58 2.03
CA LEU A 16 1.79 5.66 3.27
C LEU A 16 0.88 5.98 4.44
N PHE A 17 0.95 5.13 5.46
CA PHE A 17 0.28 5.36 6.74
C PHE A 17 1.26 5.24 7.87
N ARG A 18 1.40 6.31 8.66
CA ARG A 18 2.14 6.28 9.93
C ARG A 18 1.13 6.37 11.06
N ARG A 19 1.09 5.34 11.90
CA ARG A 19 0.09 5.19 12.96
C ARG A 19 0.76 4.97 14.29
N ARG A 20 0.14 5.46 15.36
CA ARG A 20 0.47 5.14 16.73
C ARG A 20 -0.57 4.16 17.27
N LEU A 21 -0.14 3.01 17.77
CA LEU A 21 -0.96 2.03 18.46
C LEU A 21 -1.36 2.54 19.84
N ARG A 22 -2.52 2.11 20.34
CA ARG A 22 -2.94 2.36 21.73
C ARG A 22 -1.96 1.73 22.72
N GLU A 23 -2.01 2.18 23.97
CA GLU A 23 -1.16 1.64 25.01
C GLU A 23 -1.48 0.15 25.24
N GLY A 24 -0.43 -0.68 25.32
CA GLY A 24 -0.55 -2.13 25.53
C GLY A 24 -0.83 -2.95 24.27
N VAL A 25 -1.17 -2.33 23.14
CA VAL A 25 -1.40 -3.03 21.86
C VAL A 25 -0.08 -3.44 21.21
N THR A 26 -0.02 -4.69 20.77
CA THR A 26 1.11 -5.31 20.07
C THR A 26 1.02 -5.15 18.55
N PHE A 27 2.13 -5.38 17.86
CA PHE A 27 2.14 -5.36 16.39
C PHE A 27 1.31 -6.50 15.79
N GLU A 28 1.30 -7.67 16.43
CA GLU A 28 0.50 -8.82 16.02
C GLU A 28 -1.00 -8.52 16.10
N GLU A 29 -1.46 -7.89 17.18
CA GLU A 29 -2.85 -7.43 17.32
C GLU A 29 -3.20 -6.36 16.27
N PHE A 30 -2.25 -5.50 15.92
CA PHE A 30 -2.43 -4.58 14.79
C PHE A 30 -2.62 -5.33 13.47
N ILE A 31 -1.79 -6.34 13.17
CA ILE A 31 -1.91 -7.14 11.93
C ILE A 31 -3.24 -7.88 11.88
N ASP A 32 -3.69 -8.48 12.98
CA ASP A 32 -4.98 -9.19 13.05
C ASP A 32 -6.16 -8.23 12.78
N ALA A 33 -6.09 -6.99 13.29
CA ALA A 33 -7.09 -5.97 13.02
C ALA A 33 -6.99 -5.36 11.61
N TRP A 34 -5.77 -5.23 11.07
CA TRP A 34 -5.46 -4.64 9.78
C TRP A 34 -5.72 -5.59 8.61
N GLN A 35 -5.67 -6.90 8.81
CA GLN A 35 -5.76 -7.87 7.72
C GLN A 35 -7.08 -7.75 6.95
N ALA A 36 -6.97 -7.59 5.63
CA ALA A 36 -8.13 -7.53 4.75
C ALA A 36 -8.75 -8.93 4.55
N ASP A 37 -10.08 -8.99 4.53
CA ASP A 37 -10.82 -10.24 4.29
C ASP A 37 -10.85 -10.61 2.79
N GLU A 38 -10.73 -9.60 1.91
CA GLU A 38 -10.72 -9.75 0.46
C GLU A 38 -9.57 -8.95 -0.17
N GLY A 39 -9.15 -9.35 -1.37
CA GLY A 39 -8.14 -8.61 -2.13
C GLY A 39 -8.70 -7.36 -2.82
N PHE A 40 -7.84 -6.37 -3.09
CA PHE A 40 -8.22 -5.05 -3.63
C PHE A 40 -8.72 -5.03 -5.09
N GLY A 41 -8.73 -6.18 -5.78
CA GLY A 41 -9.11 -6.29 -7.21
C GLY A 41 -8.03 -5.80 -8.19
N VAL A 42 -6.92 -5.27 -7.68
CA VAL A 42 -5.74 -4.82 -8.44
C VAL A 42 -4.47 -5.40 -7.82
N PRO A 43 -3.35 -5.49 -8.57
CA PRO A 43 -2.08 -5.88 -7.98
C PRO A 43 -1.71 -4.91 -6.85
N ALA A 44 -1.61 -5.43 -5.62
CA ALA A 44 -1.23 -4.65 -4.46
C ALA A 44 -0.29 -5.46 -3.54
N ARG A 45 0.64 -4.77 -2.91
CA ARG A 45 1.52 -5.29 -1.85
C ARG A 45 1.64 -4.23 -0.77
N VAL A 46 1.50 -4.62 0.49
CA VAL A 46 1.68 -3.72 1.62
C VAL A 46 2.77 -4.29 2.51
N PHE A 47 3.66 -3.42 2.98
CA PHE A 47 4.67 -3.75 3.97
C PHE A 47 4.36 -2.97 5.24
N ASP A 48 4.19 -3.69 6.33
CA ASP A 48 3.99 -3.10 7.66
C ASP A 48 5.27 -3.27 8.47
N ALA A 49 5.72 -2.19 9.09
CA ALA A 49 6.94 -2.13 9.88
C ALA A 49 6.70 -1.41 11.20
N VAL A 50 7.48 -1.76 12.21
CA VAL A 50 7.49 -1.07 13.51
C VAL A 50 8.68 -0.12 13.54
N SER A 51 8.49 1.07 14.13
CA SER A 51 9.59 2.01 14.34
C SER A 51 10.64 1.43 15.29
N VAL A 52 11.91 1.68 14.97
CA VAL A 52 13.03 1.30 15.84
C VAL A 52 13.13 2.16 17.10
N ASP A 53 12.53 3.35 17.08
CA ASP A 53 12.58 4.32 18.17
C ASP A 53 11.33 4.29 19.07
N ASP A 54 10.20 3.79 18.54
CA ASP A 54 8.94 3.69 19.26
C ASP A 54 8.19 2.41 18.89
N PRO A 55 8.11 1.41 19.80
CA PRO A 55 7.45 0.13 19.49
C PRO A 55 5.93 0.27 19.27
N ARG A 56 5.34 1.43 19.63
CA ARG A 56 3.93 1.71 19.38
C ARG A 56 3.71 2.41 18.04
N GLU A 57 4.75 2.70 17.28
CA GLU A 57 4.62 3.32 15.97
C GLU A 57 4.73 2.28 14.85
N VAL A 58 3.73 2.27 13.97
CA VAL A 58 3.66 1.39 12.80
C VAL A 58 3.64 2.22 11.52
N LEU A 59 4.43 1.79 10.54
CA LEU A 59 4.45 2.32 9.18
C LEU A 59 3.91 1.26 8.22
N SER A 60 2.79 1.55 7.56
CA SER A 60 2.27 0.76 6.44
C SER A 60 2.67 1.44 5.12
N VAL A 61 3.34 0.69 4.25
CA VAL A 61 3.73 1.11 2.89
C VAL A 61 3.05 0.20 1.87
N GLY A 62 1.96 0.70 1.28
CA GLY A 62 1.25 0.03 0.20
C GLY A 62 1.77 0.43 -1.17
N PHE A 63 1.94 -0.52 -2.07
CA PHE A 63 2.23 -0.34 -3.49
C PHE A 63 1.06 -0.92 -4.28
N VAL A 64 0.36 -0.07 -5.04
CA VAL A 64 -0.89 -0.43 -5.73
C VAL A 64 -0.76 -0.11 -7.21
N GLY A 65 -0.99 -1.11 -8.07
CA GLY A 65 -0.94 -0.97 -9.53
C GLY A 65 -2.17 -0.27 -10.09
N ILE A 66 -2.28 1.04 -9.89
CA ILE A 66 -3.34 1.92 -10.40
C ILE A 66 -2.74 3.25 -10.88
N ASP A 67 -3.43 3.96 -11.78
CA ASP A 67 -3.05 5.33 -12.14
C ASP A 67 -3.53 6.33 -11.06
N ALA A 68 -2.79 7.42 -10.87
CA ALA A 68 -3.18 8.50 -9.96
C ALA A 68 -4.55 9.09 -10.33
N ALA A 69 -4.86 9.14 -11.63
CA ALA A 69 -6.17 9.60 -12.11
C ALA A 69 -7.32 8.67 -11.68
N ASP A 70 -7.06 7.37 -11.57
CA ASP A 70 -8.05 6.37 -11.16
C ASP A 70 -8.16 6.29 -9.63
N LEU A 71 -7.13 6.69 -8.86
CA LEU A 71 -7.15 6.70 -7.39
C LEU A 71 -8.35 7.47 -6.82
N THR A 72 -8.68 8.64 -7.39
CA THR A 72 -9.85 9.43 -6.96
C THR A 72 -11.18 8.79 -7.28
N THR A 73 -11.27 7.98 -8.35
CA THR A 73 -12.51 7.29 -8.75
C THR A 73 -12.67 5.96 -8.01
N ASP A 74 -11.56 5.28 -7.70
CA ASP A 74 -11.55 4.04 -6.93
C ASP A 74 -11.60 4.26 -5.41
N ALA A 75 -11.32 5.49 -4.93
CA ALA A 75 -11.39 5.83 -3.51
C ALA A 75 -12.76 5.49 -2.90
N GLU A 76 -13.86 5.76 -3.61
CA GLU A 76 -15.21 5.43 -3.14
C GLU A 76 -15.48 3.93 -3.05
N ARG A 77 -14.90 3.14 -3.96
CA ARG A 77 -15.00 1.66 -3.95
C ARG A 77 -14.18 1.06 -2.82
N VAL A 78 -12.97 1.59 -2.61
CA VAL A 78 -12.08 1.20 -1.52
C VAL A 78 -12.74 1.58 -0.19
N ASP A 79 -13.26 2.78 0.00
CA ASP A 79 -13.92 3.22 1.24
C ASP A 79 -15.06 2.29 1.69
N ALA A 80 -15.88 1.78 0.74
CA ALA A 80 -16.97 0.86 1.06
C ALA A 80 -16.50 -0.55 1.46
N GLN A 81 -15.45 -1.07 0.80
CA GLN A 81 -14.82 -2.35 1.18
C GLN A 81 -14.01 -2.23 2.47
N GLU A 82 -13.54 -1.02 2.80
CA GLU A 82 -12.63 -0.77 3.91
C GLU A 82 -13.31 -0.33 5.21
N ALA A 83 -14.60 0.01 5.19
CA ALA A 83 -15.30 0.50 6.39
C ALA A 83 -15.23 -0.44 7.60
N VAL A 84 -15.33 -1.76 7.37
CA VAL A 84 -15.22 -2.79 8.43
C VAL A 84 -13.78 -2.90 8.93
N ARG A 85 -12.80 -2.79 8.04
CA ARG A 85 -11.36 -2.80 8.40
C ARG A 85 -10.96 -1.53 9.16
N HIS A 86 -11.46 -0.37 8.74
CA HIS A 86 -11.27 0.89 9.43
C HIS A 86 -11.82 0.83 10.86
N THR A 87 -12.99 0.21 11.06
CA THR A 87 -13.56 0.05 12.40
C THR A 87 -12.66 -0.81 13.32
N ARG A 88 -12.13 -1.94 12.83
CA ARG A 88 -11.18 -2.77 13.60
C ARG A 88 -9.86 -2.03 13.88
N ILE A 89 -9.34 -1.32 12.89
CA ILE A 89 -8.10 -0.55 13.02
C ILE A 89 -8.25 0.57 14.06
N ASP A 90 -9.40 1.24 14.13
CA ASP A 90 -9.66 2.32 15.09
C ASP A 90 -9.67 1.84 16.55
N GLU A 91 -9.95 0.55 16.79
CA GLU A 91 -9.87 -0.05 18.11
C GLU A 91 -8.42 -0.21 18.59
N VAL A 92 -7.47 -0.45 17.68
CA VAL A 92 -6.05 -0.71 18.01
C VAL A 92 -5.14 0.50 17.79
N VAL A 93 -5.55 1.46 16.96
CA VAL A 93 -4.82 2.68 16.64
C VAL A 93 -5.29 3.83 17.53
N GLU A 94 -4.34 4.50 18.19
CA GLU A 94 -4.56 5.73 18.93
C GLU A 94 -4.67 6.93 18.00
N SER A 95 -3.77 7.03 17.02
CA SER A 95 -3.77 8.13 16.05
C SER A 95 -3.11 7.75 14.73
N THR A 96 -3.55 8.38 13.65
CA THR A 96 -2.86 8.34 12.34
C THR A 96 -2.18 9.68 12.11
N VAL A 97 -0.85 9.66 12.06
CA VAL A 97 0.01 10.85 11.94
C VAL A 97 0.26 11.22 10.47
N LEU A 98 0.29 10.22 9.59
CA LEU A 98 0.44 10.41 8.15
C LEU A 98 -0.56 9.52 7.42
N HIS A 99 -1.25 10.10 6.45
CA HIS A 99 -2.03 9.41 5.42
C HIS A 99 -1.76 10.13 4.10
N ALA A 100 -0.98 9.51 3.22
CA ALA A 100 -0.53 10.15 2.00
C ALA A 100 -0.40 9.14 0.84
N PHE A 101 -0.56 9.66 -0.38
CA PHE A 101 -0.43 8.92 -1.62
C PHE A 101 0.60 9.59 -2.52
N TYR A 102 1.48 8.78 -3.14
CA TYR A 102 2.53 9.26 -4.03
C TYR A 102 2.54 8.45 -5.32
N ASP A 103 2.82 9.11 -6.45
CA ASP A 103 3.12 8.43 -7.72
C ASP A 103 4.58 7.93 -7.69
N LEU A 104 4.80 6.63 -7.87
CA LEU A 104 6.15 6.07 -7.94
C LEU A 104 6.81 6.45 -9.27
N ARG A 105 7.91 7.21 -9.18
CA ARG A 105 8.59 7.75 -10.38
C ARG A 105 9.91 7.07 -10.71
N ALA A 106 10.57 6.44 -9.74
CA ALA A 106 11.89 5.82 -9.95
C ALA A 106 12.15 4.72 -8.91
N GLU A 107 12.92 3.71 -9.33
CA GLU A 107 13.50 2.69 -8.47
C GLU A 107 15.00 2.65 -8.74
N HIS A 108 15.79 2.48 -7.69
CA HIS A 108 17.25 2.44 -7.76
C HIS A 108 17.75 1.25 -6.96
N ASP A 109 18.79 0.59 -7.49
CA ASP A 109 19.51 -0.48 -6.81
C ASP A 109 20.86 0.07 -6.34
N PHE A 110 21.07 0.02 -5.03
CA PHE A 110 22.29 0.45 -4.34
C PHE A 110 23.02 -0.72 -3.66
N SER A 111 22.69 -1.97 -4.00
CA SER A 111 23.39 -3.14 -3.45
C SER A 111 24.86 -3.22 -3.90
N ALA A 112 25.20 -2.60 -5.04
CA ALA A 112 26.54 -2.44 -5.59
C ALA A 112 26.71 -1.04 -6.21
N GLU A 113 27.21 -0.93 -7.44
CA GLU A 113 27.28 0.34 -8.17
C GLU A 113 25.87 0.91 -8.40
N PRO A 114 25.60 2.19 -8.05
CA PRO A 114 24.27 2.78 -8.18
C PRO A 114 23.72 2.71 -9.61
N ARG A 115 22.52 2.16 -9.75
CA ARG A 115 21.84 2.09 -11.05
C ARG A 115 20.33 2.30 -10.93
N ALA A 116 19.75 2.83 -11.99
CA ALA A 116 18.30 2.89 -12.12
C ALA A 116 17.74 1.50 -12.48
N VAL A 117 16.60 1.17 -11.89
CA VAL A 117 15.83 -0.04 -12.21
C VAL A 117 14.54 0.40 -12.90
N GLY A 118 14.19 -0.27 -14.00
CA GLY A 118 12.91 -0.02 -14.66
C GLY A 118 11.76 -0.39 -13.71
N LEU A 119 10.82 0.51 -13.50
CA LEU A 119 9.64 0.25 -12.66
C LEU A 119 8.88 -0.97 -13.18
N ALA A 120 8.55 -1.89 -12.27
CA ALA A 120 7.92 -3.17 -12.59
C ALA A 120 8.70 -4.02 -13.62
N SER A 121 10.00 -3.76 -13.83
CA SER A 121 10.88 -4.66 -14.58
C SER A 121 11.04 -6.00 -13.84
N ALA A 122 11.71 -6.99 -14.44
CA ALA A 122 11.86 -8.30 -13.81
C ALA A 122 12.79 -8.23 -12.59
N GLU A 123 13.67 -7.23 -12.58
CA GLU A 123 14.61 -6.92 -11.50
C GLU A 123 13.98 -6.04 -10.42
N SER A 124 12.85 -5.39 -10.72
CA SER A 124 12.14 -4.53 -9.76
C SER A 124 11.64 -5.36 -8.58
N LEU A 125 11.76 -4.81 -7.37
CA LEU A 125 11.11 -5.39 -6.19
C LEU A 125 9.57 -5.41 -6.33
N LEU A 126 9.05 -4.61 -7.27
CA LEU A 126 7.63 -4.52 -7.61
C LEU A 126 7.26 -5.31 -8.87
N ALA A 127 8.12 -6.24 -9.35
CA ALA A 127 7.84 -7.10 -10.49
C ALA A 127 6.49 -7.85 -10.34
N ALA A 128 6.09 -8.18 -9.11
CA ALA A 128 4.82 -8.83 -8.82
C ALA A 128 3.58 -7.94 -9.08
N LEU A 129 3.75 -6.63 -9.24
CA LEU A 129 2.68 -5.68 -9.51
C LEU A 129 2.42 -5.48 -11.02
N ARG A 130 3.08 -6.27 -11.87
CA ARG A 130 2.83 -6.26 -13.31
C ARG A 130 1.35 -6.56 -13.62
N PRO A 131 0.77 -5.91 -14.63
CA PRO A 131 -0.49 -6.36 -15.21
C PRO A 131 -0.35 -7.82 -15.63
N ARG A 132 -1.33 -8.67 -15.30
CA ARG A 132 -1.40 -10.00 -15.90
C ARG A 132 -1.81 -9.81 -17.37
N ALA A 133 -1.06 -10.46 -18.26
CA ALA A 133 -1.31 -10.48 -19.69
C ALA A 133 -2.59 -11.24 -20.03
#